data_AF-A0A9P6PHT4-F1
#
_entry.id   AF-A0A9P6PHT4-F1
#
_cell.length_a   1.000
_cell.length_b   1.000
_cell.length_c   1.000
_cell.angle_alpha   90.00
_cell.angle_beta   90.00
_cell.angle_gamma   90.00
#
_symmetry.space_group_name_H-M   'P 1'
#
loop_
_entity.id
_entity.type
_entity.pdbx_description
1 polymer ?
#
loop_
_entity_poly.entity_id
_entity_poly.type
_entity_poly.pdbx_seq_one_letter_code
_entity_poly.pdbx_strand_id
1 'polypeptide(L)'
;SQVGSSDVIDHLKIQLLVRAYQVRGHHIARLDPLGISNAELATISPRELEISHYGFNEKDLDRVFSLGPGILPGFLNTGSNKTLREIIRDLKSIYCGSIGIEYIHIPDRERCDWIRQRIE
;
A
#
# COMPACT_ATOMS: atom_id res chain seq x y z
N SER A 1 -0.44 27.25 -14.96
CA SER A 1 0.19 25.95 -14.70
C SER A 1 -0.49 25.25 -13.54
N GLN A 2 -1.67 24.64 -13.75
CA GLN A 2 -2.38 23.89 -12.69
C GLN A 2 -2.10 22.38 -12.72
N VAL A 3 -1.69 21.84 -13.87
CA VAL A 3 -1.47 20.41 -14.09
C VAL A 3 -0.38 19.85 -13.16
N GLY A 4 0.77 20.51 -13.03
CA GLY A 4 1.87 20.04 -12.18
C GLY A 4 1.59 20.06 -10.67
N SER A 5 0.62 20.84 -10.18
CA SER A 5 0.25 20.86 -8.75
C SER A 5 -0.63 19.66 -8.39
N SER A 6 -1.57 19.30 -9.27
CA SER A 6 -2.45 18.15 -9.07
C SER A 6 -1.68 16.82 -9.06
N ASP A 7 -0.70 16.67 -9.95
CA ASP A 7 0.10 15.45 -10.05
C ASP A 7 0.96 15.21 -8.79
N VAL A 8 1.51 16.29 -8.21
CA VAL A 8 2.26 16.21 -6.94
C VAL A 8 1.34 15.81 -5.79
N ILE A 9 0.14 16.39 -5.72
CA ILE A 9 -0.85 16.04 -4.69
C ILE A 9 -1.26 14.57 -4.81
N ASP A 10 -1.50 14.09 -6.03
CA ASP A 10 -1.87 12.70 -6.27
C ASP A 10 -0.72 11.74 -5.95
N HIS A 11 0.52 12.12 -6.22
CA HIS A 11 1.68 11.34 -5.78
C HIS A 11 1.76 11.24 -4.25
N LEU A 12 1.54 12.35 -3.53
CA LEU A 12 1.52 12.34 -2.06
C LEU A 12 0.39 11.47 -1.49
N LYS A 13 -0.79 11.51 -2.10
CA LYS A 13 -1.92 10.64 -1.74
C LYS A 13 -1.57 9.15 -1.89
N ILE A 14 -0.87 8.78 -2.97
CA ILE A 14 -0.43 7.40 -3.17
C ILE A 14 0.63 7.01 -2.15
N GLN A 15 1.56 7.90 -1.80
CA GLN A 15 2.52 7.66 -0.71
C GLN A 15 1.80 7.38 0.62
N LEU A 16 0.74 8.14 0.93
CA LEU A 16 -0.07 7.91 2.12
C LEU A 16 -0.81 6.57 2.07
N LEU A 17 -1.35 6.18 0.90
CA LEU A 17 -1.97 4.88 0.69
C LEU A 17 -0.95 3.74 0.94
N VAL A 18 0.23 3.81 0.33
CA VAL A 18 1.33 2.84 0.57
C VAL A 18 1.65 2.73 2.06
N ARG A 19 1.79 3.88 2.73
CA ARG A 19 2.06 3.90 4.17
C ARG A 19 0.93 3.27 4.98
N ALA A 20 -0.34 3.48 4.60
CA ALA A 20 -1.47 2.84 5.26
C ALA A 20 -1.40 1.31 5.14
N TYR A 21 -1.05 0.76 3.97
CA TYR A 21 -0.84 -0.69 3.80
C TYR A 21 0.32 -1.23 4.64
N GLN A 22 1.45 -0.51 4.69
CA GLN A 22 2.59 -0.89 5.54
C GLN A 22 2.24 -0.94 7.03
N VAL A 23 1.35 -0.05 7.49
CA VAL A 23 0.99 0.06 8.91
C VAL A 23 -0.17 -0.86 9.26
N ARG A 24 -1.17 -1.02 8.38
CA ARG A 24 -2.46 -1.64 8.71
C ARG A 24 -2.88 -2.78 7.79
N GLY A 25 -2.12 -3.10 6.73
CA GLY A 25 -2.46 -4.18 5.81
C GLY A 25 -2.59 -5.54 6.51
N HIS A 26 -1.82 -5.76 7.57
CA HIS A 26 -1.92 -6.96 8.40
C HIS A 26 -3.31 -7.19 9.01
N HIS A 27 -4.12 -6.13 9.23
CA HIS A 27 -5.50 -6.27 9.72
C HIS A 27 -6.43 -6.97 8.72
N ILE A 28 -6.13 -6.87 7.42
CA ILE A 28 -6.91 -7.51 6.35
C ILE A 28 -6.14 -8.68 5.72
N ALA A 29 -5.05 -9.13 6.35
CA ALA A 29 -4.31 -10.30 5.90
C ALA A 29 -5.12 -11.58 6.11
N ARG A 30 -5.01 -12.51 5.16
CA ARG A 30 -5.71 -13.80 5.22
C ARG A 30 -4.94 -14.77 6.12
N LEU A 31 -5.00 -14.54 7.42
CA LEU A 31 -4.28 -15.32 8.44
C LEU A 31 -5.02 -16.59 8.86
N ASP A 32 -6.35 -16.60 8.71
CA ASP A 32 -7.17 -17.72 9.11
C ASP A 32 -7.45 -18.65 7.90
N PRO A 33 -6.81 -19.84 7.84
CA PRO A 33 -7.06 -20.80 6.77
C PRO A 33 -8.45 -21.45 6.85
N LEU A 34 -9.09 -21.40 8.02
CA LEU A 34 -10.42 -21.98 8.24
C LEU A 34 -11.55 -20.96 8.07
N GLY A 35 -11.24 -19.66 8.06
CA GLY A 35 -12.22 -18.58 7.93
C GLY A 35 -13.22 -18.50 9.09
N ILE A 36 -12.84 -18.98 10.27
CA ILE A 36 -13.67 -19.04 11.49
C ILE A 36 -13.61 -17.72 12.27
N SER A 37 -12.52 -16.97 12.13
CA SER A 37 -12.32 -15.66 12.73
C SER A 37 -13.51 -14.78 12.41
N ASN A 38 -14.15 -14.23 13.44
CA ASN A 38 -15.40 -13.48 13.37
C ASN A 38 -15.45 -12.61 12.12
N ALA A 39 -16.32 -12.98 11.17
CA ALA A 39 -16.48 -12.33 9.89
C ALA A 39 -16.67 -10.81 10.04
N GLU A 40 -17.28 -10.34 11.14
CA GLU A 40 -17.45 -8.91 11.43
C GLU A 40 -16.12 -8.13 11.53
N LEU A 41 -15.05 -8.71 12.08
CA LEU A 41 -13.74 -8.05 12.16
C LEU A 41 -12.97 -8.12 10.83
N ALA A 42 -13.13 -9.21 10.08
CA ALA A 42 -12.54 -9.36 8.75
C ALA A 42 -13.23 -8.49 7.67
N THR A 43 -14.47 -8.03 7.92
CA THR A 43 -15.26 -7.25 6.95
C THR A 43 -15.01 -5.74 7.06
N ILE A 44 -14.44 -5.25 8.16
CA ILE A 44 -14.17 -3.81 8.33
C ILE A 44 -12.76 -3.52 7.82
N SER A 45 -12.65 -3.27 6.52
CA SER A 45 -11.44 -2.68 5.93
C SER A 45 -11.21 -1.29 6.53
N PRO A 46 -10.02 -1.02 7.12
CA PRO A 46 -9.57 0.34 7.39
C PRO A 46 -9.85 1.29 6.23
N ARG A 47 -10.50 2.43 6.49
CA ARG A 47 -10.85 3.39 5.43
C ARG A 47 -9.60 3.89 4.69
N GLU A 48 -8.49 4.02 5.38
CA GLU A 48 -7.20 4.42 4.80
C GLU A 48 -6.58 3.38 3.84
N LEU A 49 -7.12 2.17 3.72
CA LEU A 49 -6.71 1.21 2.69
C LEU A 49 -7.53 1.33 1.39
N GLU A 50 -8.58 2.16 1.40
CA GLU A 50 -9.46 2.41 0.28
C GLU A 50 -9.00 3.64 -0.52
N ILE A 51 -8.99 3.53 -1.85
CA ILE A 51 -8.54 4.63 -2.74
C ILE A 51 -9.43 5.88 -2.65
N SER A 52 -10.71 5.67 -2.31
CA SER A 52 -11.71 6.73 -2.17
C SER A 52 -11.41 7.63 -0.97
N HIS A 53 -10.73 7.12 0.06
CA HIS A 53 -10.25 7.93 1.18
C HIS A 53 -9.30 9.04 0.74
N TYR A 54 -8.57 8.82 -0.35
CA TYR A 54 -7.63 9.77 -0.94
C TYR A 54 -8.23 10.54 -2.14
N GLY A 55 -9.52 10.35 -2.43
CA GLY A 55 -10.23 11.02 -3.52
C GLY A 55 -10.02 10.41 -4.91
N PHE A 56 -9.44 9.21 -5.00
CA PHE A 56 -9.40 8.44 -6.26
C PHE A 56 -10.68 7.62 -6.42
N ASN A 57 -11.04 7.32 -7.66
CA ASN A 57 -12.16 6.45 -8.01
C ASN A 57 -11.73 5.40 -9.06
N GLU A 58 -12.65 4.55 -9.51
CA GLU A 58 -12.35 3.47 -10.46
C GLU A 58 -11.74 3.97 -11.78
N LYS A 59 -12.09 5.17 -12.23
CA LYS A 59 -11.55 5.77 -13.46
C LYS A 59 -10.07 6.13 -13.32
N ASP A 60 -9.57 6.28 -12.10
CA ASP A 60 -8.18 6.58 -11.80
C ASP A 60 -7.29 5.33 -11.77
N LEU A 61 -7.87 4.12 -11.75
CA LEU A 61 -7.12 2.88 -11.57
C LEU A 61 -6.07 2.64 -12.67
N ASP A 62 -6.36 3.08 -13.89
CA ASP A 62 -5.46 2.90 -15.04
C ASP A 62 -4.55 4.13 -15.26
N ARG A 63 -4.61 5.14 -14.39
CA ARG A 63 -3.64 6.25 -14.39
C ARG A 63 -2.27 5.74 -13.94
N VAL A 64 -1.24 6.21 -14.63
CA VAL A 64 0.16 5.83 -14.40
C VAL A 64 0.82 6.83 -13.46
N PHE A 65 1.54 6.31 -12.47
CA PHE A 65 2.30 7.08 -11.49
C PHE A 65 3.75 6.63 -11.46
N SER A 66 4.66 7.60 -11.33
CA SER A 66 6.07 7.30 -11.08
C SER A 66 6.23 6.76 -9.67
N LEU A 67 6.89 5.61 -9.56
CA LEU A 67 7.44 5.11 -8.32
C LEU A 67 8.60 6.01 -7.88
N GLY A 68 8.83 6.06 -6.58
CA GLY A 68 9.86 6.91 -5.97
C GLY A 68 10.22 6.37 -4.59
N PRO A 69 11.14 7.02 -3.87
CA PRO A 69 11.61 6.53 -2.57
C PRO A 69 10.50 6.38 -1.51
N GLY A 70 9.36 7.07 -1.68
CA GLY A 70 8.18 6.96 -0.81
C GLY A 70 7.08 6.02 -1.31
N ILE A 71 7.16 5.50 -2.54
CA ILE A 71 6.18 4.58 -3.12
C ILE A 71 6.90 3.31 -3.54
N LEU A 72 6.76 2.25 -2.74
CA LEU A 72 7.28 0.91 -3.06
C LEU A 72 8.76 0.95 -3.50
N PRO A 73 9.68 1.46 -2.66
CA PRO A 73 11.11 1.54 -3.01
C PRO A 73 11.72 0.20 -3.43
N GLY A 74 11.21 -0.94 -2.94
CA GLY A 74 11.64 -2.28 -3.37
C GLY A 74 11.36 -2.57 -4.86
N PHE A 75 10.36 -1.91 -5.44
CA PHE A 75 9.94 -2.10 -6.84
C PHE A 75 10.65 -1.18 -7.83
N LEU A 76 11.53 -0.27 -7.40
CA LEU A 76 12.24 0.65 -8.29
C LEU A 76 13.08 -0.06 -9.36
N ASN A 77 13.54 -1.29 -9.07
CA ASN A 77 14.30 -2.12 -10.02
C ASN A 77 13.41 -2.82 -11.07
N THR A 78 12.09 -2.86 -10.87
CA THR A 78 11.12 -3.52 -11.76
C THR A 78 10.45 -2.56 -12.75
N GLY A 79 10.72 -1.27 -12.61
CA GLY A 79 10.17 -0.20 -13.44
C GLY A 79 9.99 1.07 -12.62
N SER A 80 10.09 2.23 -13.26
CA SER A 80 9.91 3.52 -12.60
C SER A 80 8.45 3.99 -12.56
N ASN A 81 7.53 3.29 -13.23
CA ASN A 81 6.13 3.69 -13.37
C ASN A 81 5.21 2.48 -13.19
N LYS A 82 4.08 2.66 -12.51
CA LYS A 82 3.00 1.67 -12.38
C LYS A 82 1.64 2.35 -12.44
N THR A 83 0.63 1.63 -12.92
CA THR A 83 -0.76 2.06 -12.75
C THR A 83 -1.17 2.02 -11.28
N LEU A 84 -2.15 2.84 -10.88
CA LEU A 84 -2.71 2.77 -9.52
C LEU A 84 -3.22 1.36 -9.20
N ARG A 85 -3.81 0.68 -10.18
CA ARG A 85 -4.25 -0.72 -10.09
C ARG A 85 -3.10 -1.67 -9.72
N GLU A 86 -1.96 -1.55 -10.40
CA GLU A 86 -0.78 -2.38 -10.12
C GLU A 86 -0.21 -2.09 -8.74
N ILE A 87 -0.13 -0.82 -8.33
CA ILE A 87 0.33 -0.42 -6.99
C ILE A 87 -0.55 -1.09 -5.92
N ILE A 88 -1.87 -1.01 -6.05
CA ILE A 88 -2.80 -1.63 -5.08
C ILE A 88 -2.66 -3.14 -5.06
N ARG A 89 -2.52 -3.78 -6.23
CA ARG A 89 -2.32 -5.23 -6.34
C ARG A 89 -1.06 -5.66 -5.60
N ASP A 90 0.04 -4.95 -5.82
CA ASP A 90 1.33 -5.27 -5.21
C ASP A 90 1.24 -5.07 -3.68
N LEU A 91 0.65 -3.96 -3.21
CA LEU A 91 0.40 -3.70 -1.78
C LEU A 91 -0.44 -4.80 -1.11
N LYS A 92 -1.52 -5.25 -1.77
CA LYS A 92 -2.35 -6.35 -1.27
C LYS A 92 -1.58 -7.67 -1.22
N SER A 93 -0.76 -7.96 -2.23
CA SER A 93 0.07 -9.16 -2.27
C SER A 93 1.10 -9.21 -1.14
N ILE A 94 1.70 -8.06 -0.81
CA ILE A 94 2.77 -7.97 0.19
C ILE A 94 2.18 -7.93 1.62
N TYR A 95 1.21 -7.06 1.87
CA TYR A 95 0.77 -6.73 3.22
C TYR A 95 -0.53 -7.43 3.65
N CYS A 96 -1.29 -7.99 2.70
CA CYS A 96 -2.61 -8.59 2.95
C CYS A 96 -2.65 -10.07 2.54
N GLY A 97 -1.49 -10.68 2.31
CA GLY A 97 -1.36 -12.08 1.92
C GLY A 97 -1.69 -13.05 3.06
N SER A 98 -1.13 -14.25 3.01
CA SER A 98 -1.28 -15.25 4.10
C SER A 98 -0.28 -15.03 5.26
N ILE A 99 0.44 -13.91 5.23
CA ILE A 99 1.42 -13.49 6.24
C ILE A 99 1.06 -12.06 6.65
N GLY A 100 0.91 -11.82 7.95
CA GLY A 100 0.69 -10.49 8.52
C GLY A 100 2.03 -9.89 8.90
N ILE A 101 2.43 -8.79 8.26
CA ILE A 101 3.74 -8.18 8.49
C ILE A 101 3.58 -6.95 9.39
N GLU A 102 4.18 -6.99 10.57
CA GLU A 102 4.21 -5.90 11.53
C GLU A 102 5.66 -5.55 11.87
N TYR A 103 6.16 -4.44 11.34
CA TYR A 103 7.54 -4.00 11.56
C TYR A 103 7.69 -2.50 11.89
N ILE A 104 6.65 -1.69 11.63
CA ILE A 104 6.70 -0.23 11.77
C ILE A 104 6.90 0.22 13.23
N HIS A 105 6.61 -0.64 14.22
CA HIS A 105 6.84 -0.37 15.63
C HIS A 105 8.33 -0.47 16.03
N ILE A 106 9.20 -0.99 15.16
CA ILE A 106 10.64 -1.08 15.40
C ILE A 106 11.26 0.33 15.33
N PRO A 107 11.90 0.84 16.39
CA PRO A 107 12.47 2.20 16.38
C PRO A 107 13.67 2.37 15.44
N ASP A 108 14.37 1.29 15.16
CA ASP A 108 15.54 1.25 14.29
C ASP A 108 15.13 1.33 12.83
N ARG A 109 15.47 2.46 12.20
CA ARG A 109 15.16 2.73 10.80
C ARG A 109 15.88 1.76 9.86
N GLU A 110 17.14 1.42 10.11
CA GLU A 110 17.90 0.53 9.23
C GLU A 110 17.29 -0.86 9.22
N ARG A 111 16.81 -1.33 10.38
CA ARG A 111 16.06 -2.61 10.46
C ARG A 111 14.73 -2.54 9.73
N CYS A 112 13.97 -1.45 9.88
CA CYS A 112 12.73 -1.26 9.13
C CYS A 112 12.97 -1.27 7.61
N ASP A 113 14.01 -0.57 7.16
CA ASP A 113 14.37 -0.48 5.76
C ASP A 113 14.86 -1.85 5.23
N TRP A 114 15.63 -2.60 6.03
CA TRP A 114 16.05 -3.97 5.69
C TRP A 114 14.87 -4.94 5.53
N ILE A 115 13.89 -4.89 6.46
CA ILE A 115 12.67 -5.71 6.34
C ILE A 115 11.91 -5.29 5.09
N ARG A 116 11.71 -3.99 4.87
CA ARG A 116 10.99 -3.45 3.72
C ARG A 116 11.58 -3.93 2.40
N GLN A 117 12.91 -3.84 2.22
CA GLN A 117 13.61 -4.30 1.02
C GLN A 117 13.47 -5.79 0.71
N ARG A 118 13.08 -6.60 1.70
CA ARG A 118 12.99 -8.06 1.55
C ARG A 118 11.57 -8.53 1.26
N ILE A 119 10.58 -7.72 1.61
CA ILE A 119 9.15 -8.04 1.45
C ILE A 119 8.52 -7.29 0.29
N GLU A 120 9.01 -6.09 -0.01
CA GLU A 120 8.70 -5.33 -1.24
C GLU A 120 9.66 -5.74 -2.34
#